data_AF-A0A849DZC1-F1
#
_entry.id   AF-A0A849DZC1-F1
#
_cell.length_a   1.000
_cell.length_b   1.000
_cell.length_c   1.000
_cell.angle_alpha   90.00
_cell.angle_beta   90.00
_cell.angle_gamma   90.00
#
_symmetry.space_group_name_H-M   'P 1'
#
loop_
_entity.id
_entity.type
_entity.pdbx_description
1 polymer ?
#
loop_
_entity_poly.entity_id
_entity_poly.type
_entity_poly.pdbx_seq_one_letter_code
_entity_poly.pdbx_strand_id
1 'polypeptide(L)'
;MKYILIIILAVTLTACVTMQQADARVQAWQETTLDTLIKAWGLPDKEQIIASRKFYVWNSRDDSNNPTIGISLGTGGRHGGISLGTLLGGDTEQNYCSRVVEVDANDNIIGIQWNGEPSLCYDVTPELMVIEQPL
;
A
#
# COMPACT_ATOMS: atom_id res chain seq x y z
N MET A 1 -27.76 14.97 -27.45
CA MET A 1 -26.30 15.13 -27.70
C MET A 1 -25.55 15.84 -26.57
N LYS A 2 -26.18 16.76 -25.81
CA LYS A 2 -25.57 17.48 -24.68
C LYS A 2 -25.21 16.61 -23.46
N TYR A 3 -25.95 15.51 -23.23
CA TYR A 3 -25.72 14.61 -22.09
C TYR A 3 -24.61 13.57 -22.33
N ILE A 4 -24.21 13.33 -23.58
CA ILE A 4 -23.13 12.37 -23.91
C ILE A 4 -21.77 12.93 -23.48
N LEU A 5 -21.56 14.24 -23.61
CA LEU A 5 -20.36 14.93 -23.14
C LEU A 5 -20.21 14.89 -21.61
N ILE A 6 -21.31 14.88 -20.87
CA ILE A 6 -21.31 14.83 -19.39
C ILE A 6 -20.96 13.41 -18.90
N ILE A 7 -21.39 12.38 -19.62
CA ILE A 7 -21.12 10.97 -19.25
C ILE A 7 -19.66 10.59 -19.53
N ILE A 8 -19.03 11.11 -20.58
CA ILE A 8 -17.62 10.81 -20.90
C ILE A 8 -16.64 11.46 -19.91
N LEU A 9 -17.01 12.60 -19.31
CA LEU A 9 -16.20 13.27 -18.27
C LEU A 9 -16.27 12.55 -16.90
N ALA A 10 -17.28 11.70 -16.69
CA ALA A 10 -17.50 11.01 -15.42
C ALA A 10 -16.74 9.66 -15.30
N VAL A 11 -16.14 9.16 -16.38
CA VAL A 11 -15.53 7.80 -16.45
C VAL A 11 -14.01 7.79 -16.22
N THR A 12 -13.36 8.95 -16.08
CA THR A 12 -11.90 9.02 -16.19
C THR A 12 -11.06 8.77 -14.93
N LEU A 13 -11.60 8.52 -13.73
CA LEU A 13 -10.79 8.69 -12.50
C LEU A 13 -10.84 7.57 -11.44
N THR A 14 -11.14 6.32 -11.82
CA THR A 14 -10.64 5.18 -11.01
C THR A 14 -9.25 4.81 -11.51
N ALA A 15 -8.26 5.68 -11.27
CA ALA A 15 -6.88 5.37 -11.55
C ALA A 15 -6.40 4.34 -10.53
N CYS A 16 -6.31 3.06 -10.92
CA CYS A 16 -5.51 2.11 -10.15
C CYS A 16 -4.08 2.65 -10.09
N VAL A 17 -3.56 2.78 -8.87
CA VAL A 17 -2.16 3.11 -8.65
C VAL A 17 -1.31 2.04 -9.32
N THR A 18 -0.41 2.47 -10.21
CA THR A 18 0.53 1.54 -10.86
C THR A 18 1.76 1.33 -9.99
N MET A 19 2.47 0.21 -10.21
CA MET A 19 3.76 -0.05 -9.55
C MET A 19 4.75 1.12 -9.73
N GLN A 20 4.74 1.78 -10.90
CA GLN A 20 5.62 2.91 -11.19
C GLN A 20 5.25 4.15 -10.36
N GLN A 21 3.97 4.39 -10.10
CA GLN A 21 3.52 5.51 -9.27
C GLN A 21 3.86 5.28 -7.79
N ALA A 22 3.68 4.06 -7.29
CA ALA A 22 4.10 3.68 -5.95
C ALA A 22 5.62 3.80 -5.80
N ASP A 23 6.39 3.33 -6.78
CA ASP A 23 7.84 3.46 -6.77
C ASP A 23 8.27 4.93 -6.77
N ALA A 24 7.75 5.76 -7.68
CA ALA A 24 8.06 7.18 -7.69
C ALA A 24 7.74 7.88 -6.36
N ARG A 25 6.61 7.54 -5.74
CA ARG A 25 6.17 8.06 -4.43
C ARG A 25 7.15 7.69 -3.31
N VAL A 26 7.60 6.45 -3.28
CA VAL A 26 8.55 5.94 -2.27
C VAL A 26 9.95 6.49 -2.51
N GLN A 27 10.43 6.47 -3.75
CA GLN A 27 11.78 6.90 -4.10
C GLN A 27 12.00 8.41 -3.94
N ALA A 28 10.94 9.23 -3.95
CA ALA A 28 11.03 10.66 -3.66
C ALA A 28 11.74 10.97 -2.32
N TRP A 29 11.75 10.01 -1.38
CA TRP A 29 12.35 10.16 -0.06
C TRP A 29 13.85 9.81 0.02
N GLN A 30 14.48 9.30 -1.06
CA GLN A 30 15.88 8.85 -1.02
C GLN A 30 16.87 9.95 -0.63
N GLU A 31 16.59 11.21 -0.93
CA GLU A 31 17.51 12.34 -0.66
C GLU A 31 17.17 13.06 0.66
N THR A 32 16.47 12.38 1.58
CA THR A 32 16.08 12.94 2.88
C THR A 32 16.84 12.32 4.05
N THR A 33 16.72 12.91 5.23
CA THR A 33 17.29 12.36 6.46
C THR A 33 16.33 11.39 7.13
N LEU A 34 16.87 10.46 7.92
CA LEU A 34 16.08 9.52 8.72
C LEU A 34 15.11 10.26 9.67
N ASP A 35 15.52 11.38 10.26
CA ASP A 35 14.66 12.19 11.13
C ASP A 35 13.46 12.78 10.36
N THR A 36 13.69 13.30 9.15
CA THR A 36 12.62 13.78 8.27
C THR A 36 11.66 12.65 7.91
N LEU A 37 12.19 11.47 7.59
CA LEU A 37 11.38 10.31 7.24
C LEU A 37 10.57 9.81 8.43
N ILE A 38 11.15 9.73 9.63
CA ILE A 38 10.43 9.35 10.86
C ILE A 38 9.32 10.35 11.18
N LYS A 39 9.56 11.65 11.00
CA LYS A 39 8.54 12.68 11.21
C LYS A 39 7.35 12.54 10.25
N ALA A 40 7.59 12.07 9.03
CA ALA A 40 6.56 11.93 8.02
C ALA A 40 5.87 10.56 8.05
N TRP A 41 6.64 9.48 8.07
CA TRP A 41 6.16 8.10 7.98
C TRP A 41 5.84 7.48 9.34
N GLY A 42 6.30 8.09 10.43
CA GLY A 42 6.25 7.52 11.77
C GLY A 42 7.48 6.68 12.11
N LEU A 43 7.50 6.11 13.32
CA LEU A 43 8.59 5.24 13.77
C LEU A 43 8.63 3.93 12.97
N PRO A 44 9.83 3.39 12.70
CA PRO A 44 9.98 2.08 12.06
C PRO A 44 9.53 0.96 12.99
N ASP A 45 9.01 -0.13 12.40
CA ASP A 45 8.69 -1.34 13.15
C ASP A 45 9.95 -2.10 13.58
N LYS A 46 11.02 -1.96 12.79
CA LYS A 46 12.26 -2.68 13.02
C LYS A 46 13.48 -1.88 12.57
N GLU A 47 14.52 -1.93 13.40
CA GLU A 47 15.89 -1.59 13.02
C GLU A 47 16.70 -2.89 12.87
N GLN A 48 17.55 -2.96 11.85
CA GLN A 48 18.46 -4.09 11.66
C GLN A 48 19.80 -3.64 11.06
N ILE A 49 20.87 -4.33 11.45
CA ILE A 49 22.21 -4.09 10.93
C ILE A 49 22.63 -5.31 10.11
N ILE A 50 22.96 -5.11 8.83
CA ILE A 50 23.39 -6.17 7.91
C ILE A 50 24.67 -5.72 7.25
N ALA A 51 25.75 -6.51 7.40
CA ALA A 51 27.06 -6.20 6.82
C ALA A 51 27.55 -4.77 7.13
N SER A 52 27.39 -4.35 8.40
CA SER A 52 27.73 -3.01 8.89
C SER A 52 26.91 -1.85 8.30
N ARG A 53 25.79 -2.14 7.64
CA ARG A 53 24.84 -1.14 7.12
C ARG A 53 23.56 -1.19 7.94
N LYS A 54 22.99 -0.01 8.23
CA LYS A 54 21.76 0.12 9.01
C LYS A 54 20.56 0.16 8.08
N PHE A 55 19.52 -0.59 8.46
CA PHE A 55 18.26 -0.63 7.76
C PHE A 55 17.10 -0.43 8.72
N TYR A 56 16.10 0.31 8.28
CA TYR A 56 14.86 0.56 8.98
C TYR A 56 13.69 0.02 8.15
N VAL A 57 12.74 -0.64 8.80
CA VAL A 57 11.63 -1.33 8.14
C VAL A 57 10.30 -0.76 8.63
N TRP A 58 9.45 -0.38 7.68
CA TRP A 58 8.04 -0.05 7.89
C TRP A 58 7.17 -1.08 7.18
N ASN A 59 6.30 -1.73 7.92
CA ASN A 59 5.33 -2.68 7.44
C ASN A 59 3.92 -2.12 7.66
N SER A 60 3.11 -2.16 6.62
CA SER A 60 1.70 -1.80 6.66
C SER A 60 0.89 -2.95 6.11
N ARG A 61 -0.25 -3.21 6.72
CA ARG A 61 -1.16 -4.28 6.36
C ARG A 61 -2.57 -3.74 6.41
N ASP A 62 -3.34 -4.01 5.37
CA ASP A 62 -4.77 -3.74 5.36
C ASP A 62 -5.52 -5.07 5.52
N ASP A 63 -6.00 -5.32 6.74
CA ASP A 63 -6.83 -6.47 7.08
C ASP A 63 -8.32 -6.18 6.80
N SER A 64 -8.63 -5.46 5.72
CA SER A 64 -10.01 -5.23 5.31
C SER A 64 -10.70 -6.57 5.05
N ASN A 65 -11.46 -7.02 6.07
CA ASN A 65 -12.33 -8.20 6.02
C ASN A 65 -13.29 -8.03 4.84
N ASN A 66 -12.94 -8.58 3.69
CA ASN A 66 -13.84 -8.67 2.54
C ASN A 66 -14.54 -10.03 2.63
N PRO A 67 -15.72 -10.15 3.29
CA PRO A 67 -16.40 -11.43 3.37
C PRO A 67 -16.77 -11.88 1.96
N THR A 68 -16.12 -12.93 1.45
CA THR A 68 -16.51 -13.55 0.19
C THR A 68 -17.88 -14.19 0.35
N ILE A 69 -18.92 -13.52 -0.14
CA ILE A 69 -20.28 -14.07 -0.21
C ILE A 69 -20.30 -15.08 -1.37
N GLY A 70 -20.13 -16.35 -1.06
CA GLY A 70 -20.28 -17.44 -2.03
C GLY A 70 -21.70 -17.96 -2.08
N ILE A 71 -22.33 -17.96 -3.25
CA ILE A 71 -23.59 -18.70 -3.46
C ILE A 71 -23.21 -20.15 -3.76
N SER A 72 -23.39 -21.06 -2.81
CA SER A 72 -23.16 -22.49 -3.02
C SER A 72 -24.48 -23.23 -3.24
N LEU A 73 -24.57 -23.99 -4.33
CA LEU A 73 -25.68 -24.91 -4.60
C LEU A 73 -25.32 -26.30 -4.07
N GLY A 74 -25.60 -26.55 -2.79
CA GLY A 74 -25.36 -27.86 -2.16
C GLY A 74 -26.55 -28.81 -2.34
N THR A 75 -26.37 -29.91 -3.09
CA THR A 75 -27.33 -31.03 -3.15
C THR A 75 -27.02 -32.05 -2.05
N GLY A 76 -27.24 -31.66 -0.78
CA GLY A 76 -27.07 -32.54 0.37
C GLY A 76 -28.41 -32.91 1.00
N GLY A 77 -28.85 -34.16 0.79
CA GLY A 77 -29.81 -34.90 1.64
C GLY A 77 -31.13 -34.21 2.02
N ARG A 78 -32.20 -34.53 1.26
CA ARG A 78 -33.64 -34.28 1.55
C ARG A 78 -34.01 -32.81 1.84
N HIS A 79 -34.68 -32.21 0.85
CA HIS A 79 -35.21 -30.84 0.78
C HIS A 79 -34.18 -29.82 0.24
N GLY A 80 -34.17 -29.65 -1.09
CA GLY A 80 -33.36 -28.63 -1.74
C GLY A 80 -33.76 -27.22 -1.26
N GLY A 81 -32.82 -26.56 -0.58
CA GLY A 81 -32.93 -25.16 -0.19
C GLY A 81 -31.72 -24.40 -0.73
N ILE A 82 -31.95 -23.16 -1.17
CA ILE A 82 -30.88 -22.21 -1.47
C ILE A 82 -30.31 -21.78 -0.10
N SER A 83 -29.10 -22.19 0.24
CA SER A 83 -28.44 -21.70 1.46
C SER A 83 -27.50 -20.54 1.11
N LEU A 84 -27.68 -19.42 1.80
CA LEU A 84 -26.70 -18.32 1.84
C LEU A 84 -25.62 -18.72 2.86
N GLY A 85 -24.64 -19.50 2.41
CA GLY A 85 -23.48 -19.84 3.23
C GLY A 85 -22.33 -18.87 2.97
N THR A 86 -21.86 -18.16 3.99
CA THR A 86 -20.52 -17.56 3.96
C THR A 86 -19.51 -18.69 3.78
N LEU A 87 -18.79 -18.70 2.66
CA LEU A 87 -17.67 -19.62 2.46
C LEU A 87 -16.57 -19.20 3.44
N LEU A 88 -16.45 -19.90 4.57
CA LEU A 88 -15.31 -19.79 5.49
C LEU A 88 -14.08 -20.45 4.86
N GLY A 89 -13.63 -19.89 3.74
CA GLY A 89 -12.53 -20.38 2.93
C GLY A 89 -12.10 -19.40 1.84
N GLY A 90 -12.32 -18.10 2.06
CA GLY A 90 -11.68 -17.06 1.25
C GLY A 90 -10.27 -16.85 1.77
N ASP A 91 -9.26 -17.05 0.93
CA ASP A 91 -7.95 -16.46 1.14
C ASP A 91 -8.19 -14.97 1.37
N THR A 92 -7.97 -14.49 2.60
CA THR A 92 -7.77 -13.06 2.82
C THR A 92 -6.56 -12.69 1.99
N GLU A 93 -6.80 -12.03 0.85
CA GLU A 93 -5.76 -11.38 0.08
C GLU A 93 -5.20 -10.27 0.98
N GLN A 94 -4.15 -10.63 1.71
CA GLN A 94 -3.50 -9.79 2.69
C GLN A 94 -2.75 -8.70 1.94
N ASN A 95 -3.39 -7.56 1.71
CA ASN A 95 -2.72 -6.39 1.15
C ASN A 95 -1.66 -5.93 2.15
N TYR A 96 -0.40 -6.00 1.76
CA TYR A 96 0.72 -5.58 2.59
C TYR A 96 1.63 -4.62 1.81
N CYS A 97 2.31 -3.75 2.54
CA CYS A 97 3.41 -2.94 2.04
C CYS A 97 4.56 -3.02 3.02
N SER A 98 5.74 -3.41 2.54
CA SER A 98 6.98 -3.37 3.31
C SER A 98 7.93 -2.39 2.64
N ARG A 99 8.44 -1.42 3.40
CA ARG A 99 9.41 -0.41 2.96
C ARG A 99 10.67 -0.57 3.81
N VAL A 100 11.80 -0.79 3.16
CA VAL A 100 13.11 -0.96 3.76
C VAL A 100 14.00 0.20 3.35
N VAL A 101 14.44 0.97 4.33
CA VAL A 101 15.27 2.16 4.13
C VAL A 101 16.67 1.84 4.62
N GLU A 102 17.67 2.05 3.77
CA GLU A 102 19.09 1.98 4.09
C GLU A 102 19.60 3.39 4.41
N VAL A 103 20.36 3.52 5.50
CA VAL A 103 20.96 4.80 5.90
C VAL A 103 22.49 4.72 6.01
N ASP A 104 23.15 5.84 5.75
CA ASP A 104 24.59 6.01 5.98
C ASP A 104 24.93 6.25 7.47
N ALA A 105 26.20 6.52 7.76
CA ALA A 105 26.67 6.79 9.12
C ALA A 105 26.20 8.14 9.71
N ASN A 106 25.68 9.04 8.87
CA ASN A 106 25.14 10.35 9.25
C ASN A 106 23.60 10.37 9.23
N ASP A 107 22.98 9.19 9.15
CA ASP A 107 21.53 8.99 9.05
C ASP A 107 20.89 9.65 7.79
N ASN A 108 21.66 9.81 6.72
CA ASN A 108 21.13 10.12 5.39
C ASN A 108 20.60 8.85 4.74
N ILE A 109 19.48 8.95 4.05
CA ILE A 109 18.96 7.83 3.28
C ILE A 109 19.83 7.65 2.04
N ILE A 110 20.23 6.40 1.78
CA ILE A 110 21.04 6.04 0.60
C ILE A 110 20.36 5.00 -0.29
N GLY A 111 19.24 4.45 0.17
CA GLY A 111 18.44 3.52 -0.61
C GLY A 111 17.10 3.26 0.03
N ILE A 112 16.07 3.11 -0.80
CA ILE A 112 14.75 2.66 -0.37
C ILE A 112 14.29 1.53 -1.28
N GLN A 113 13.92 0.42 -0.69
CA GLN A 113 13.29 -0.71 -1.36
C GLN A 113 11.89 -0.88 -0.79
N TRP A 114 10.95 -1.26 -1.64
CA TRP A 114 9.61 -1.59 -1.19
C TRP A 114 9.09 -2.82 -1.91
N ASN A 115 8.17 -3.52 -1.24
CA ASN A 115 7.52 -4.70 -1.77
C ASN A 115 6.10 -4.78 -1.21
N GLY A 116 5.16 -5.27 -2.02
CA GLY A 116 3.76 -5.39 -1.65
C GLY A 116 2.81 -4.84 -2.69
N GLU A 117 1.58 -4.61 -2.27
CA GLU A 117 0.50 -4.09 -3.12
C GLU A 117 0.76 -2.61 -3.44
N PRO A 118 0.89 -2.22 -4.72
CA PRO A 118 1.25 -0.84 -5.10
C PRO A 118 0.28 0.22 -4.57
N SER A 119 -1.01 -0.08 -4.58
CA SER A 119 -2.04 0.84 -4.08
C SER A 119 -1.85 1.14 -2.59
N LEU A 120 -1.70 0.10 -1.77
CA LEU A 120 -1.41 0.26 -0.35
C LEU A 120 -0.09 1.01 -0.12
N CYS A 121 0.98 0.65 -0.84
CA CYS A 121 2.28 1.31 -0.69
C CYS A 121 2.26 2.80 -1.05
N TYR A 122 1.45 3.18 -2.03
CA TYR A 122 1.23 4.58 -2.36
C TYR A 122 0.45 5.30 -1.28
N ASP A 123 -0.63 4.70 -0.78
CA ASP A 123 -1.52 5.30 0.21
C ASP A 123 -0.84 5.49 1.57
N VAL A 124 -0.03 4.52 2.01
CA VAL A 124 0.68 4.62 3.30
C VAL A 124 1.96 5.45 3.24
N THR A 125 2.36 5.92 2.05
CA THR A 125 3.55 6.74 1.85
C THR A 125 3.16 8.18 1.60
N PRO A 126 3.35 9.08 2.58
CA PRO A 126 3.05 10.50 2.42
C PRO A 126 3.76 11.14 1.22
N GLU A 127 3.16 12.18 0.67
CA GLU A 127 3.85 13.06 -0.28
C GLU A 127 5.02 13.75 0.40
N LEU A 128 6.18 13.76 -0.25
CA LEU A 128 7.27 14.62 0.18
C LEU A 128 6.87 16.07 -0.13
N MET A 129 6.43 16.80 0.91
CA MET A 129 6.20 18.24 0.77
C MET A 129 7.55 18.94 0.68
N VAL A 130 7.90 19.41 -0.51
CA VAL A 130 9.04 20.31 -0.70
C VAL A 130 8.69 21.61 0.01
N ILE A 131 9.29 21.85 1.18
CA ILE A 131 9.20 23.15 1.83
C ILE A 131 10.08 24.07 0.99
N GLU A 132 9.49 24.86 0.08
CA GLU A 132 10.20 25.97 -0.55
C GLU A 132 10.68 26.90 0.58
N GLN A 133 11.96 26.82 0.94
CA GLN A 133 12.55 27.77 1.86
C GLN A 133 12.62 29.12 1.13
N PRO A 134 12.03 30.20 1.66
CA PRO A 134 12.25 31.52 1.10
C PRO A 134 13.73 31.89 1.31
N LEU A 135 14.36 32.29 0.21
CA LEU A 135 15.74 32.78 0.09
C LEU A 135 15.99 34.01 0.98
#